data_AF-A0A8T5M3J1-F1
#
_entry.id   AF-A0A8T5M3J1-F1
#
_cell.length_a   1.000
_cell.length_b   1.000
_cell.length_c   1.000
_cell.angle_alpha   90.00
_cell.angle_beta   90.00
_cell.angle_gamma   90.00
#
_symmetry.space_group_name_H-M   'P 1'
#
loop_
_entity.id
_entity.type
_entity.pdbx_description
1 polymer ?
#
loop_
_entity_poly.entity_id
_entity_poly.type
_entity_poly.pdbx_seq_one_letter_code
_entity_poly.pdbx_strand_id
1 'polypeptide(L)'
;MRLIYGLVLVLLLFTSCAVKQEINCDSFSVYECPDACVRCGSYKLSSLMECHTKEFCENTPFEPPEGTVIESSELPFDAPNLADELNATPINITENNDSDEQDENLWDEHPVLYDIGINIEPLDSRTKKAGDLDFRAISYSDKMFLEFGGDEGDGSLNPHPMFVLPLGTEIHAVSDGLVNWIKPLGDDDYDMCIYRSENDPWCVSYEHIADVRVKEGDKVKVGDVLGKVGRINDFTNFGKFDLKVWHGGATILNHCPYDLLHESVREERLAEISNLVMEWEDYIHKDVYNEDDWLVPGCAMESMTE
;
A
#
# COMPACT_ATOMS: atom_id res chain seq x y z
N MET A 1 64.35 19.34 -12.29
CA MET A 1 64.51 19.54 -13.75
C MET A 1 63.58 18.54 -14.44
N ARG A 2 62.46 19.04 -15.00
CA ARG A 2 61.47 18.46 -15.95
C ARG A 2 60.97 17.01 -15.70
N LEU A 3 59.76 16.77 -15.19
CA LEU A 3 58.41 16.78 -15.86
C LEU A 3 58.37 16.04 -17.20
N ILE A 4 57.53 14.99 -17.28
CA ILE A 4 56.47 14.76 -18.28
C ILE A 4 55.55 13.63 -17.75
N TYR A 5 54.30 14.01 -17.44
CA TYR A 5 53.15 13.11 -17.27
C TYR A 5 52.53 12.86 -18.65
N GLY A 6 52.30 11.59 -19.00
CA GLY A 6 51.53 11.21 -20.19
C GLY A 6 50.08 10.96 -19.80
N LEU A 7 49.22 11.93 -20.07
CA LEU A 7 47.77 11.86 -19.95
C LEU A 7 47.22 11.18 -21.22
N VAL A 8 46.62 9.99 -21.10
CA VAL A 8 45.89 9.32 -22.20
C VAL A 8 44.40 9.55 -21.96
N LEU A 9 43.83 10.47 -22.75
CA LEU A 9 42.41 10.77 -22.80
C LEU A 9 41.75 9.84 -23.83
N VAL A 10 40.98 8.84 -23.37
CA VAL A 10 40.16 8.00 -24.23
C VAL A 10 38.76 8.61 -24.30
N LEU A 11 38.45 9.25 -25.43
CA LEU A 11 37.10 9.69 -25.78
C LEU A 11 36.31 8.49 -26.32
N LEU A 12 35.35 7.99 -25.55
CA LEU A 12 34.31 7.09 -26.02
C LEU A 12 33.10 7.93 -26.44
N LEU A 13 32.91 8.05 -27.75
CA LEU A 13 31.68 8.56 -28.36
C LEU A 13 30.67 7.41 -28.45
N PHE A 14 29.62 7.45 -27.63
CA PHE A 14 28.46 6.59 -27.82
C PHE A 14 27.49 7.27 -28.80
N THR A 15 27.38 6.72 -30.00
CA THR A 15 26.29 7.01 -30.94
C THR A 15 25.13 6.05 -30.65
N SER A 16 24.04 6.56 -30.08
CA SER A 16 22.80 5.82 -29.92
C SER A 16 22.08 5.70 -31.26
N CYS A 17 21.97 4.48 -31.79
CA CYS A 17 21.01 4.13 -32.84
C CYS A 17 19.69 3.75 -32.17
N ALA A 18 18.62 4.50 -32.44
CA ALA A 18 17.27 4.09 -32.10
C ALA A 18 16.81 3.01 -33.09
N VAL A 19 16.61 1.77 -32.60
CA VAL A 19 15.93 0.71 -33.34
C VAL A 19 14.44 0.84 -33.05
N LYS A 20 13.67 1.17 -34.09
CA LYS A 20 12.21 1.18 -34.06
C LYS A 20 11.74 -0.26 -34.27
N GLN A 21 11.19 -0.89 -33.23
CA GLN A 21 10.64 -2.24 -33.31
C GLN A 21 9.13 -2.12 -33.58
N GLU A 22 8.70 -2.54 -34.76
CA GLU A 22 7.28 -2.70 -35.09
C GLU A 22 6.81 -4.04 -34.52
N ILE A 23 5.81 -4.01 -33.63
CA ILE A 23 5.17 -5.20 -33.08
C ILE A 23 4.17 -5.71 -34.13
N ASN A 24 4.42 -6.90 -34.64
CA ASN A 24 3.53 -7.60 -35.56
C ASN A 24 2.59 -8.52 -34.76
N CYS A 25 1.30 -8.20 -34.72
CA CYS A 25 0.28 -8.92 -33.95
C CYS A 25 -0.31 -10.15 -34.66
N ASP A 26 0.21 -10.57 -35.81
CA ASP A 26 -0.39 -11.66 -36.61
C ASP A 26 -0.09 -13.09 -36.12
N SER A 27 0.36 -13.30 -34.87
CA SER A 27 0.79 -14.63 -34.42
C SER A 27 0.45 -15.04 -32.98
N PHE A 28 -0.62 -14.49 -32.40
CA PHE A 28 -1.18 -15.05 -31.16
C PHE A 28 -2.30 -16.05 -31.45
N SER A 29 -2.07 -17.30 -31.06
CA SER A 29 -3.08 -18.34 -30.97
C SER A 29 -4.11 -18.01 -29.88
N VAL A 30 -5.37 -18.38 -30.12
CA VAL A 30 -6.62 -18.01 -29.43
C VAL A 30 -6.73 -18.45 -27.94
N TYR A 31 -5.64 -18.58 -27.19
CA TYR A 31 -5.68 -19.01 -25.79
C TYR A 31 -5.09 -18.05 -24.76
N GLU A 32 -4.66 -16.85 -25.15
CA GLU A 32 -4.25 -15.82 -24.18
C GLU A 32 -4.77 -14.46 -24.65
N CYS A 33 -5.98 -14.11 -24.21
CA CYS A 33 -6.46 -12.74 -24.22
C CYS A 33 -6.64 -12.34 -22.74
N PRO A 34 -5.85 -11.38 -22.21
CA PRO A 34 -5.99 -10.96 -20.82
C PRO A 34 -7.34 -10.28 -20.59
N ASP A 35 -7.87 -10.43 -19.36
CA ASP A 35 -9.23 -10.19 -18.86
C ASP A 35 -9.88 -8.78 -19.05
N ALA A 36 -9.48 -8.00 -20.04
CA ALA A 36 -9.97 -6.64 -20.26
C ALA A 36 -11.30 -6.54 -21.05
N CYS A 37 -11.91 -7.66 -21.50
CA CYS A 37 -13.08 -7.61 -22.39
C CYS A 37 -14.37 -8.27 -21.88
N VAL A 38 -14.45 -8.74 -20.64
CA VAL A 38 -15.67 -9.38 -20.12
C VAL A 38 -16.21 -8.64 -18.90
N ARG A 39 -16.78 -7.45 -19.13
CA ARG A 39 -17.79 -6.82 -18.24
C ARG A 39 -18.44 -5.60 -18.90
N CYS A 40 -19.41 -5.86 -19.78
CA CYS A 40 -20.45 -4.88 -20.13
C CYS A 40 -21.81 -5.45 -19.75
N GLY A 41 -22.06 -5.49 -18.43
CA GLY A 41 -23.39 -5.64 -17.85
C GLY A 41 -23.89 -4.27 -17.42
N SER A 42 -24.91 -3.79 -18.14
CA SER A 42 -25.82 -2.67 -17.84
C SER A 42 -25.58 -1.85 -16.56
N TYR A 43 -24.95 -0.68 -16.70
CA TYR A 43 -25.19 0.47 -15.81
C TYR A 43 -25.43 1.73 -16.64
N LYS A 44 -26.49 2.47 -16.29
CA LYS A 44 -26.79 3.80 -16.81
C LYS A 44 -25.70 4.75 -16.34
N LEU A 45 -24.85 5.21 -17.25
CA LEU A 45 -23.94 6.34 -17.01
C LEU A 45 -24.44 7.54 -17.80
N SER A 46 -24.90 8.55 -17.06
CA SER A 46 -25.07 9.91 -17.54
C SER A 46 -23.70 10.59 -17.65
N SER A 47 -23.53 11.32 -18.76
CA SER A 47 -22.50 12.33 -19.06
C SER A 47 -21.04 11.90 -19.23
N LEU A 48 -20.60 12.00 -20.49
CA LEU A 48 -19.31 12.48 -20.99
C LEU A 48 -18.06 11.61 -20.79
N MET A 49 -17.87 10.64 -21.69
CA MET A 49 -16.56 10.39 -22.32
C MET A 49 -16.75 9.70 -23.68
N GLU A 50 -16.41 10.39 -24.77
CA GLU A 50 -16.46 9.85 -26.13
C GLU A 50 -15.30 8.87 -26.33
N CYS A 51 -15.60 7.58 -26.42
CA CYS A 51 -14.64 6.56 -26.81
C CYS A 51 -14.59 6.48 -28.35
N HIS A 52 -13.51 6.98 -28.94
CA HIS A 52 -13.24 6.86 -30.38
C HIS A 52 -12.64 5.48 -30.69
N THR A 53 -13.48 4.46 -30.86
CA THR A 53 -13.12 3.18 -31.50
C THR A 53 -14.31 2.63 -32.29
N LYS A 54 -14.66 3.32 -33.37
CA LYS A 54 -15.70 2.90 -34.32
C LYS A 54 -15.06 2.39 -35.60
N GLU A 55 -14.46 1.20 -35.54
CA GLU A 55 -14.11 0.35 -36.70
C GLU A 55 -13.41 -0.91 -36.17
N PHE A 56 -14.14 -1.92 -35.69
CA PHE A 56 -13.68 -3.34 -35.75
C PHE A 56 -14.73 -4.39 -35.31
N CYS A 57 -15.90 -4.02 -34.79
CA CYS A 57 -16.92 -4.97 -34.33
C CYS A 57 -18.13 -5.12 -35.26
N GLU A 58 -17.94 -5.02 -36.58
CA GLU A 58 -18.98 -5.39 -37.55
C GLU A 58 -18.37 -6.37 -38.54
N ASN A 59 -18.87 -7.63 -38.50
CA ASN A 59 -18.75 -8.72 -39.48
C ASN A 59 -18.23 -10.04 -38.91
N THR A 60 -18.92 -10.63 -37.92
CA THR A 60 -19.06 -12.09 -37.84
C THR A 60 -20.47 -12.45 -37.34
N PRO A 61 -21.26 -13.26 -38.07
CA PRO A 61 -22.52 -13.78 -37.57
C PRO A 61 -22.26 -14.96 -36.63
N PHE A 62 -22.65 -14.82 -35.36
CA PHE A 62 -22.71 -15.91 -34.40
C PHE A 62 -24.12 -16.51 -34.42
N GLU A 63 -24.25 -17.74 -34.92
CA GLU A 63 -25.48 -18.54 -34.80
C GLU A 63 -25.42 -19.35 -33.49
N PRO A 64 -26.38 -19.15 -32.56
CA PRO A 64 -26.45 -20.00 -31.36
C PRO A 64 -26.94 -21.41 -31.75
N PRO A 65 -26.39 -22.48 -31.15
CA PRO A 65 -26.87 -23.83 -31.40
C PRO A 65 -28.29 -24.03 -30.86
N GLU A 66 -29.16 -24.55 -31.72
CA GLU A 66 -30.52 -24.96 -31.40
C GLU A 66 -30.55 -26.15 -30.43
N GLY A 67 -31.46 -26.07 -29.45
CA GLY A 67 -32.05 -27.26 -28.83
C GLY A 67 -31.53 -27.59 -27.42
N THR A 68 -32.15 -27.01 -26.40
CA THR A 68 -32.42 -27.75 -25.16
C THR A 68 -33.76 -27.27 -24.58
N VAL A 69 -34.77 -28.13 -24.71
CA VAL A 69 -36.08 -28.00 -24.07
C VAL A 69 -35.88 -28.34 -22.60
N ILE A 70 -36.13 -27.37 -21.71
CA ILE A 70 -36.24 -27.64 -20.27
C ILE A 70 -37.74 -27.77 -19.98
N GLU A 71 -38.18 -29.00 -19.75
CA GLU A 71 -39.50 -29.33 -19.22
C GLU A 71 -39.67 -28.73 -17.82
N SER A 72 -40.62 -27.83 -17.66
CA SER A 72 -41.06 -27.33 -16.35
C SER A 72 -41.95 -28.39 -15.70
N SER A 73 -41.42 -29.12 -14.72
CA SER A 73 -42.22 -29.98 -13.85
C SER A 73 -43.04 -29.13 -12.89
N GLU A 74 -44.37 -29.24 -13.03
CA GLU A 74 -45.38 -28.65 -12.16
C GLU A 74 -45.24 -29.17 -10.72
N LEU A 75 -45.07 -28.26 -9.75
CA LEU A 75 -45.26 -28.55 -8.33
C LEU A 75 -46.65 -28.06 -7.90
N PRO A 76 -47.49 -28.90 -7.27
CA PRO A 76 -48.77 -28.48 -6.73
C PRO A 76 -48.56 -27.86 -5.35
N PHE A 77 -48.69 -26.54 -5.24
CA PHE A 77 -48.87 -25.86 -3.96
C PHE A 77 -50.34 -25.47 -3.79
N ASP A 78 -51.06 -26.26 -2.99
CA ASP A 78 -52.34 -25.89 -2.41
C ASP A 78 -52.13 -24.79 -1.37
N ALA A 79 -52.48 -23.55 -1.71
CA ALA A 79 -52.56 -22.44 -0.77
C ALA A 79 -54.04 -22.24 -0.36
N PRO A 80 -54.39 -22.31 0.94
CA PRO A 80 -55.73 -21.99 1.39
C PRO A 80 -55.98 -20.47 1.35
N ASN A 81 -57.16 -20.14 0.85
CA ASN A 81 -57.81 -18.83 0.87
C ASN A 81 -57.83 -18.26 2.31
N LEU A 82 -57.06 -17.21 2.57
CA LEU A 82 -57.29 -16.29 3.69
C LEU A 82 -57.67 -14.93 3.11
N ALA A 83 -58.95 -14.79 2.80
CA ALA A 83 -59.62 -13.51 2.79
C ALA A 83 -60.42 -13.44 4.09
N ASP A 84 -59.92 -12.71 5.07
CA ASP A 84 -60.71 -11.92 6.03
C ASP A 84 -59.76 -11.24 7.05
N GLU A 85 -60.15 -10.04 7.46
CA GLU A 85 -59.53 -9.15 8.46
C GLU A 85 -58.44 -8.16 7.98
N LEU A 86 -58.84 -7.27 7.06
CA LEU A 86 -58.27 -5.93 6.95
C LEU A 86 -58.81 -5.04 8.09
N ASN A 87 -58.02 -4.86 9.14
CA ASN A 87 -58.18 -3.77 10.10
C ASN A 87 -56.80 -3.18 10.42
N ALA A 88 -56.20 -2.50 9.44
CA ALA A 88 -54.94 -1.79 9.60
C ALA A 88 -55.22 -0.33 10.00
N THR A 89 -54.79 0.01 11.21
CA THR A 89 -54.58 1.38 11.68
C THR A 89 -53.64 2.14 10.73
N PRO A 90 -53.82 3.46 10.52
CA PRO A 90 -52.94 4.24 9.65
C PRO A 90 -51.51 4.25 10.21
N ILE A 91 -50.60 3.61 9.49
CA ILE A 91 -49.16 3.76 9.69
C ILE A 91 -48.77 5.10 9.08
N ASN A 92 -48.39 6.05 9.93
CA ASN A 92 -47.77 7.30 9.50
C ASN A 92 -46.37 6.96 8.98
N ILE A 93 -46.22 6.85 7.67
CA ILE A 93 -44.93 6.83 7.01
C ILE A 93 -44.45 8.28 6.95
N THR A 94 -43.63 8.67 7.92
CA THR A 94 -42.73 9.81 7.72
C THR A 94 -41.62 9.34 6.79
N GLU A 95 -41.68 9.77 5.54
CA GLU A 95 -40.53 9.75 4.62
C GLU A 95 -39.44 10.64 5.23
N ASN A 96 -38.54 10.03 6.01
CA ASN A 96 -37.25 10.63 6.30
C ASN A 96 -36.37 10.40 5.07
N ASN A 97 -36.43 11.34 4.14
CA ASN A 97 -35.45 11.51 3.06
C ASN A 97 -34.17 12.11 3.66
N ASP A 98 -33.37 11.28 4.34
CA ASP A 98 -32.09 11.67 4.93
C ASP A 98 -31.04 10.60 4.61
N SER A 99 -30.76 10.38 3.32
CA SER A 99 -29.80 9.36 2.86
C SER A 99 -28.65 9.89 2.00
N ASP A 100 -28.44 11.21 1.90
CA ASP A 100 -27.42 11.78 0.99
C ASP A 100 -26.42 12.75 1.66
N GLU A 101 -26.33 12.80 2.99
CA GLU A 101 -25.39 13.70 3.70
C GLU A 101 -24.19 13.00 4.38
N GLN A 102 -23.87 11.74 4.06
CA GLN A 102 -22.86 10.98 4.82
C GLN A 102 -21.44 10.84 4.26
N ASP A 103 -21.12 11.27 3.03
CA ASP A 103 -19.81 10.90 2.42
C ASP A 103 -18.78 12.02 2.22
N GLU A 104 -19.11 13.29 2.49
CA GLU A 104 -18.14 14.39 2.23
C GLU A 104 -17.10 14.59 3.35
N ASN A 105 -17.21 13.90 4.50
CA ASN A 105 -16.33 14.10 5.66
C ASN A 105 -15.31 12.98 5.91
N LEU A 106 -15.33 11.88 5.14
CA LEU A 106 -14.43 10.74 5.34
C LEU A 106 -12.96 11.05 5.06
N TRP A 107 -12.70 12.07 4.22
CA TRP A 107 -11.35 12.50 3.85
C TRP A 107 -10.68 13.35 4.94
N ASP A 108 -11.47 14.03 5.77
CA ASP A 108 -10.97 14.92 6.83
C ASP A 108 -10.61 14.15 8.11
N GLU A 109 -11.23 12.99 8.33
CA GLU A 109 -10.81 12.10 9.41
C GLU A 109 -9.67 11.21 8.90
N HIS A 110 -8.45 11.43 9.36
CA HIS A 110 -7.27 10.60 9.07
C HIS A 110 -7.16 9.41 10.04
N PRO A 111 -6.34 8.38 9.73
CA PRO A 111 -5.95 7.38 10.71
C PRO A 111 -5.20 8.00 11.88
N VAL A 112 -5.35 7.38 13.04
CA VAL A 112 -4.65 7.74 14.28
C VAL A 112 -3.80 6.55 14.67
N LEU A 113 -2.49 6.77 14.75
CA LEU A 113 -1.51 5.73 15.04
C LEU A 113 -1.13 5.77 16.52
N TYR A 114 -0.95 4.60 17.13
CA TYR A 114 -0.55 4.45 18.53
C TYR A 114 0.81 3.74 18.68
N ASP A 115 1.41 3.34 17.56
CA ASP A 115 2.72 2.69 17.50
C ASP A 115 3.39 3.03 16.15
N ILE A 116 4.60 2.54 15.92
CA ILE A 116 5.34 2.62 14.65
C ILE A 116 5.61 1.24 14.05
N GLY A 117 5.16 0.16 14.71
CA GLY A 117 5.08 -1.19 14.17
C GLY A 117 6.28 -2.07 14.54
N ILE A 118 7.28 -1.48 15.17
CA ILE A 118 8.50 -2.11 15.68
C ILE A 118 8.86 -1.51 17.03
N ASN A 119 9.67 -2.24 17.81
CA ASN A 119 10.20 -1.74 19.07
C ASN A 119 11.53 -1.02 18.89
N ILE A 120 11.62 0.23 19.35
CA ILE A 120 12.86 1.01 19.45
C ILE A 120 13.19 1.18 20.93
N GLU A 121 14.37 0.74 21.34
CA GLU A 121 14.87 0.92 22.71
C GLU A 121 16.27 1.53 22.68
N PRO A 122 16.78 2.10 23.79
CA PRO A 122 18.17 2.54 23.85
C PRO A 122 19.16 1.44 23.51
N LEU A 123 20.28 1.81 22.87
CA LEU A 123 21.31 0.88 22.43
C LEU A 123 21.89 0.06 23.59
N ASP A 124 21.65 -1.25 23.57
CA ASP A 124 22.36 -2.21 24.41
C ASP A 124 23.78 -2.43 23.85
N SER A 125 24.75 -1.78 24.50
CA SER A 125 26.17 -1.87 24.15
C SER A 125 26.74 -3.30 24.10
N ARG A 126 26.11 -4.28 24.77
CA ARG A 126 26.55 -5.69 24.77
C ARG A 126 26.00 -6.45 23.57
N THR A 127 24.72 -6.28 23.25
CA THR A 127 24.07 -7.02 22.15
C THR A 127 24.17 -6.28 20.81
N LYS A 128 24.48 -4.98 20.85
CA LYS A 128 24.46 -4.04 19.71
C LYS A 128 23.07 -3.94 19.10
N LYS A 129 22.04 -3.95 19.95
CA LYS A 129 20.63 -3.81 19.54
C LYS A 129 19.99 -2.62 20.21
N ALA A 130 19.03 -2.01 19.51
CA ALA A 130 18.16 -0.95 19.98
C ALA A 130 16.72 -1.44 19.74
N GLY A 131 16.18 -2.20 20.69
CA GLY A 131 14.94 -2.96 20.49
C GLY A 131 15.08 -4.00 19.38
N ASP A 132 14.27 -3.86 18.34
CA ASP A 132 14.27 -4.75 17.17
C ASP A 132 15.40 -4.46 16.19
N LEU A 133 16.01 -3.28 16.26
CA LEU A 133 17.10 -2.88 15.39
C LEU A 133 18.43 -3.50 15.83
N ASP A 134 19.25 -3.89 14.87
CA ASP A 134 20.59 -4.42 15.10
C ASP A 134 21.62 -3.48 14.48
N PHE A 135 22.44 -2.83 15.30
CA PHE A 135 23.45 -1.85 14.85
C PHE A 135 24.61 -2.50 14.07
N ARG A 136 24.60 -3.83 13.92
CA ARG A 136 25.52 -4.55 13.04
C ARG A 136 24.92 -4.81 11.66
N ALA A 137 23.66 -4.45 11.45
CA ALA A 137 22.99 -4.56 10.17
C ALA A 137 23.72 -3.75 9.09
N ILE A 138 23.56 -4.19 7.84
CA ILE A 138 23.93 -3.38 6.69
C ILE A 138 22.91 -2.25 6.63
N SER A 139 23.37 -1.02 6.78
CA SER A 139 22.54 0.17 6.65
C SER A 139 22.25 0.50 5.18
N TYR A 140 21.09 1.08 4.91
CA TYR A 140 20.77 1.64 3.59
C TYR A 140 21.35 3.06 3.54
N SER A 141 22.29 3.33 2.63
CA SER A 141 22.96 4.64 2.54
C SER A 141 23.60 5.11 3.86
N ASP A 142 24.22 4.18 4.62
CA ASP A 142 24.75 4.40 5.96
C ASP A 142 23.72 4.78 7.05
N LYS A 143 22.41 4.75 6.75
CA LYS A 143 21.31 5.03 7.68
C LYS A 143 20.64 3.75 8.23
N MET A 144 20.17 3.78 9.47
CA MET A 144 19.39 2.67 10.08
C MET A 144 17.98 2.56 9.52
N PHE A 145 17.42 3.70 9.16
CA PHE A 145 16.16 3.83 8.47
C PHE A 145 16.25 5.02 7.51
N LEU A 146 15.51 4.95 6.41
CA LEU A 146 15.31 6.10 5.53
C LEU A 146 14.05 6.84 5.98
N GLU A 147 14.19 8.14 6.25
CA GLU A 147 13.11 9.00 6.69
C GLU A 147 12.06 9.24 5.59
N PHE A 148 10.84 9.61 6.00
CA PHE A 148 9.82 10.08 5.06
C PHE A 148 10.28 11.40 4.42
N GLY A 149 10.30 11.45 3.09
CA GLY A 149 10.86 12.56 2.32
C GLY A 149 12.38 12.59 2.25
N GLY A 150 13.06 11.53 2.70
CA GLY A 150 14.51 11.37 2.52
C GLY A 150 14.86 11.04 1.07
N ASP A 151 16.04 11.47 0.61
CA ASP A 151 16.56 11.14 -0.73
C ASP A 151 16.92 9.65 -0.82
N GLU A 152 16.38 8.94 -1.81
CA GLU A 152 16.66 7.52 -2.05
C GLU A 152 18.03 7.28 -2.72
N GLY A 153 18.70 8.35 -3.16
CA GLY A 153 20.00 8.33 -3.82
C GLY A 153 19.94 8.43 -5.35
N ASP A 154 18.73 8.44 -5.93
CA ASP A 154 18.48 8.64 -7.36
C ASP A 154 17.76 9.97 -7.66
N GLY A 155 17.57 10.80 -6.63
CA GLY A 155 16.86 12.08 -6.70
C GLY A 155 15.35 11.97 -6.48
N SER A 156 14.82 10.75 -6.28
CA SER A 156 13.47 10.56 -5.75
C SER A 156 13.45 10.71 -4.24
N LEU A 157 12.26 11.03 -3.70
CA LEU A 157 12.03 11.13 -2.27
C LEU A 157 11.27 9.88 -1.80
N ASN A 158 11.68 9.37 -0.67
CA ASN A 158 11.11 8.19 -0.05
C ASN A 158 9.70 8.47 0.52
N PRO A 159 8.64 7.80 0.03
CA PRO A 159 7.27 8.07 0.45
C PRO A 159 6.87 7.39 1.76
N HIS A 160 7.81 6.76 2.48
CA HIS A 160 7.54 6.07 3.75
C HIS A 160 8.79 5.88 4.61
N PRO A 161 8.72 5.93 5.94
CA PRO A 161 9.81 5.43 6.76
C PRO A 161 10.13 3.97 6.42
N MET A 162 11.39 3.69 6.06
CA MET A 162 11.88 2.36 5.69
C MET A 162 12.95 1.93 6.70
N PHE A 163 12.71 0.86 7.45
CA PHE A 163 13.64 0.32 8.44
C PHE A 163 14.37 -0.91 7.90
N VAL A 164 15.68 -1.02 8.16
CA VAL A 164 16.41 -2.29 7.94
C VAL A 164 16.42 -3.10 9.23
N LEU A 165 15.84 -4.31 9.18
CA LEU A 165 15.57 -5.12 10.37
C LEU A 165 16.06 -6.56 10.19
N PRO A 166 16.44 -7.25 11.28
CA PRO A 166 16.70 -8.69 11.22
C PRO A 166 15.50 -9.47 10.67
N LEU A 167 15.76 -10.52 9.88
CA LEU A 167 14.69 -11.40 9.41
C LEU A 167 13.95 -12.04 10.60
N GLY A 168 12.62 -12.10 10.48
CA GLY A 168 11.78 -12.70 11.51
C GLY A 168 11.41 -11.75 12.67
N THR A 169 11.86 -10.50 12.66
CA THR A 169 11.32 -9.45 13.55
C THR A 169 9.81 -9.35 13.36
N GLU A 170 9.05 -9.33 14.45
CA GLU A 170 7.59 -9.23 14.40
C GLU A 170 7.18 -7.81 14.03
N ILE A 171 6.18 -7.69 13.14
CA ILE A 171 5.60 -6.41 12.76
C ILE A 171 4.23 -6.29 13.39
N HIS A 172 4.01 -5.19 14.09
CA HIS A 172 2.82 -4.95 14.90
C HIS A 172 1.89 -3.94 14.21
N ALA A 173 0.58 -4.13 14.41
CA ALA A 173 -0.40 -3.15 13.98
C ALA A 173 -0.21 -1.83 14.73
N VAL A 174 -0.08 -0.73 13.98
CA VAL A 174 0.09 0.62 14.53
C VAL A 174 -1.23 1.30 14.87
N SER A 175 -2.34 0.77 14.37
CA SER A 175 -3.69 1.28 14.59
C SER A 175 -4.68 0.12 14.72
N ASP A 176 -5.81 0.40 15.38
CA ASP A 176 -6.97 -0.46 15.29
C ASP A 176 -7.56 -0.40 13.87
N GLY A 177 -8.07 -1.51 13.36
CA GLY A 177 -8.71 -1.48 12.05
C GLY A 177 -9.18 -2.82 11.51
N LEU A 178 -9.49 -2.81 10.22
CA LEU A 178 -9.90 -3.93 9.40
C LEU A 178 -8.82 -4.18 8.34
N VAL A 179 -8.29 -5.40 8.28
CA VAL A 179 -7.39 -5.82 7.20
C VAL A 179 -8.21 -5.85 5.90
N ASN A 180 -7.96 -4.89 5.02
CA ASN A 180 -8.76 -4.71 3.82
C ASN A 180 -8.27 -5.59 2.66
N TRP A 181 -6.98 -5.55 2.38
CA TRP A 181 -6.35 -6.44 1.39
C TRP A 181 -4.94 -6.84 1.82
N ILE A 182 -4.50 -7.98 1.29
CA ILE A 182 -3.12 -8.45 1.38
C ILE A 182 -2.68 -8.86 -0.03
N LYS A 183 -1.64 -8.21 -0.55
CA LYS A 183 -1.15 -8.40 -1.92
C LYS A 183 0.27 -8.94 -1.90
N PRO A 184 0.58 -9.99 -2.69
CA PRO A 184 1.96 -10.42 -2.85
C PRO A 184 2.74 -9.38 -3.67
N LEU A 185 3.90 -8.99 -3.17
CA LEU A 185 4.92 -8.24 -3.90
C LEU A 185 5.97 -9.17 -4.53
N GLY A 186 6.05 -10.41 -4.02
CA GLY A 186 6.97 -11.44 -4.49
C GLY A 186 6.76 -12.77 -3.75
N ASP A 187 7.77 -13.64 -3.80
CA ASP A 187 7.77 -14.89 -3.04
C ASP A 187 8.01 -14.59 -1.55
N ASP A 188 7.01 -14.85 -0.71
CA ASP A 188 7.06 -14.59 0.74
C ASP A 188 7.33 -13.10 1.08
N ASP A 189 6.78 -12.21 0.25
CA ASP A 189 6.82 -10.75 0.41
C ASP A 189 5.42 -10.19 0.11
N TYR A 190 4.83 -9.50 1.08
CA TYR A 190 3.47 -8.99 1.05
C TYR A 190 3.41 -7.52 1.46
N ASP A 191 2.52 -6.81 0.77
CA ASP A 191 1.94 -5.54 1.21
C ASP A 191 0.56 -5.83 1.78
N MET A 192 0.20 -5.18 2.88
CA MET A 192 -1.14 -5.24 3.43
C MET A 192 -1.63 -3.85 3.79
N CYS A 193 -2.94 -3.68 3.71
CA CYS A 193 -3.59 -2.43 4.04
C CYS A 193 -4.64 -2.60 5.12
N ILE A 194 -4.56 -1.74 6.14
CA ILE A 194 -5.53 -1.67 7.23
C ILE A 194 -6.31 -0.37 7.11
N TYR A 195 -7.64 -0.50 7.10
CA TYR A 195 -8.60 0.60 7.12
C TYR A 195 -9.16 0.79 8.52
N ARG A 196 -9.59 2.00 8.88
CA ARG A 196 -10.32 2.19 10.16
C ARG A 196 -11.71 1.55 10.11
N SER A 197 -12.32 1.55 8.92
CA SER A 197 -13.66 1.00 8.69
C SER A 197 -13.87 0.56 7.24
N GLU A 198 -14.99 -0.11 6.97
CA GLU A 198 -15.37 -0.46 5.60
C GLU A 198 -15.53 0.83 4.76
N ASN A 199 -14.88 0.87 3.58
CA ASN A 199 -14.85 2.02 2.66
C ASN A 199 -14.02 3.24 3.11
N ASP A 200 -13.15 3.10 4.12
CA ASP A 200 -12.20 4.15 4.47
C ASP A 200 -11.29 4.49 3.26
N PRO A 201 -11.17 5.77 2.86
CA PRO A 201 -10.27 6.14 1.77
C PRO A 201 -8.79 6.06 2.17
N TRP A 202 -8.50 5.96 3.46
CA TRP A 202 -7.15 5.88 4.00
C TRP A 202 -6.67 4.46 4.16
N CYS A 203 -5.41 4.24 3.78
CA CYS A 203 -4.69 3.00 3.98
C CYS A 203 -3.52 3.23 4.92
N VAL A 204 -3.46 2.45 6.01
CA VAL A 204 -2.21 2.22 6.75
C VAL A 204 -1.61 0.93 6.20
N SER A 205 -0.55 1.06 5.41
CA SER A 205 0.09 -0.04 4.68
C SER A 205 1.42 -0.46 5.30
N TYR A 206 1.67 -1.76 5.20
CA TYR A 206 2.84 -2.45 5.74
C TYR A 206 3.42 -3.29 4.61
N GLU A 207 4.57 -2.89 4.07
CA GLU A 207 5.23 -3.61 2.98
C GLU A 207 6.39 -4.47 3.49
N HIS A 208 6.85 -5.41 2.65
CA HIS A 208 7.95 -6.32 2.97
C HIS A 208 7.68 -7.28 4.13
N ILE A 209 6.41 -7.64 4.30
CA ILE A 209 5.96 -8.57 5.34
C ILE A 209 5.99 -10.00 4.81
N ALA A 210 6.57 -10.91 5.57
CA ALA A 210 6.54 -12.36 5.41
C ALA A 210 5.80 -13.02 6.58
N ASP A 211 5.57 -14.34 6.50
CA ASP A 211 4.92 -15.12 7.59
C ASP A 211 3.63 -14.42 8.11
N VAL A 212 2.82 -13.92 7.17
CA VAL A 212 1.62 -13.11 7.45
C VAL A 212 0.68 -13.89 8.38
N ARG A 213 0.27 -13.25 9.49
CA ARG A 213 -0.50 -13.85 10.60
C ARG A 213 -1.97 -13.46 10.63
N VAL A 214 -2.36 -12.53 9.78
CA VAL A 214 -3.74 -12.07 9.60
C VAL A 214 -4.25 -12.43 8.21
N LYS A 215 -5.55 -12.25 7.98
CA LYS A 215 -6.16 -12.38 6.64
C LYS A 215 -7.14 -11.22 6.39
N GLU A 216 -7.49 -11.03 5.13
CA GLU A 216 -8.52 -10.06 4.74
C GLU A 216 -9.82 -10.27 5.51
N GLY A 217 -10.41 -9.17 5.99
CA GLY A 217 -11.60 -9.14 6.83
C GLY A 217 -11.34 -9.31 8.33
N ASP A 218 -10.12 -9.63 8.75
CA ASP A 218 -9.79 -9.67 10.19
C ASP A 218 -9.81 -8.26 10.78
N LYS A 219 -10.30 -8.16 12.02
CA LYS A 219 -10.14 -6.95 12.84
C LYS A 219 -8.88 -7.09 13.67
N VAL A 220 -8.06 -6.05 13.66
CA VAL A 220 -6.83 -5.99 14.45
C VAL A 220 -6.88 -4.85 15.44
N LYS A 221 -6.11 -5.00 16.51
CA LYS A 221 -5.85 -4.01 17.54
C LYS A 221 -4.40 -3.57 17.49
N VAL A 222 -4.14 -2.34 17.92
CA VAL A 222 -2.77 -1.85 18.15
C VAL A 222 -1.97 -2.90 18.91
N GLY A 223 -0.79 -3.24 18.39
CA GLY A 223 0.12 -4.23 18.98
C GLY A 223 -0.12 -5.68 18.55
N ASP A 224 -1.22 -6.00 17.84
CA ASP A 224 -1.39 -7.33 17.25
C ASP A 224 -0.28 -7.61 16.24
N VAL A 225 0.27 -8.83 16.25
CA VAL A 225 1.31 -9.25 15.30
C VAL A 225 0.67 -9.52 13.94
N LEU A 226 1.06 -8.74 12.92
CA LEU A 226 0.56 -8.85 11.55
C LEU A 226 1.34 -9.86 10.71
N GLY A 227 2.62 -10.03 11.03
CA GLY A 227 3.56 -10.85 10.29
C GLY A 227 4.97 -10.62 10.80
N LYS A 228 5.95 -10.88 9.94
CA LYS A 228 7.35 -10.68 10.25
C LYS A 228 8.09 -10.03 9.09
N VAL A 229 9.25 -9.45 9.36
CA VAL A 229 10.14 -8.95 8.32
C VAL A 229 10.58 -10.08 7.39
N GLY A 230 10.27 -9.91 6.10
CA GLY A 230 10.61 -10.84 5.03
C GLY A 230 11.99 -10.62 4.44
N ARG A 231 12.45 -11.60 3.63
CA ARG A 231 13.74 -11.48 2.93
C ARG A 231 13.57 -10.68 1.67
N ILE A 232 14.38 -9.63 1.54
CA ILE A 232 14.56 -8.92 0.27
C ILE A 232 15.90 -9.34 -0.33
N ASN A 233 15.88 -9.51 -1.65
CA ASN A 233 16.83 -10.26 -2.50
C ASN A 233 18.34 -10.06 -2.20
N ASP A 234 18.74 -8.92 -1.64
CA ASP A 234 20.14 -8.53 -1.49
C ASP A 234 20.67 -8.51 -0.04
N PHE A 235 19.82 -8.71 0.96
CA PHE A 235 20.22 -8.64 2.37
C PHE A 235 20.39 -10.03 3.01
N THR A 236 21.63 -10.36 3.39
CA THR A 236 21.88 -11.60 4.14
C THR A 236 21.48 -11.45 5.60
N ASN A 237 20.38 -12.10 6.01
CA ASN A 237 19.80 -12.10 7.37
C ASN A 237 19.08 -10.82 7.80
N PHE A 238 18.90 -9.87 6.90
CA PHE A 238 18.09 -8.67 7.12
C PHE A 238 17.01 -8.57 6.04
N GLY A 239 15.97 -7.80 6.34
CA GLY A 239 14.93 -7.37 5.41
C GLY A 239 14.64 -5.91 5.62
N LYS A 240 13.59 -5.43 4.97
CA LYS A 240 13.06 -4.09 5.19
C LYS A 240 11.66 -4.17 5.78
N PHE A 241 11.24 -3.09 6.41
CA PHE A 241 9.87 -2.85 6.81
C PHE A 241 9.53 -1.40 6.51
N ASP A 242 8.47 -1.22 5.74
CA ASP A 242 8.03 0.08 5.26
C ASP A 242 6.63 0.35 5.82
N LEU A 243 6.48 1.48 6.52
CA LEU A 243 5.20 1.91 7.08
C LEU A 243 4.66 3.07 6.25
N LYS A 244 3.56 2.84 5.54
CA LYS A 244 2.91 3.83 4.66
C LYS A 244 1.60 4.27 5.25
N VAL A 245 1.31 5.57 5.17
CA VAL A 245 -0.05 6.09 5.36
C VAL A 245 -0.42 6.91 4.15
N TRP A 246 -1.46 6.50 3.44
CA TRP A 246 -1.83 7.16 2.19
C TRP A 246 -3.33 7.11 1.94
N HIS A 247 -3.79 7.99 1.08
CA HIS A 247 -5.13 7.94 0.50
C HIS A 247 -5.09 8.35 -0.97
N GLY A 248 -6.17 8.07 -1.68
CA GLY A 248 -6.33 8.40 -3.09
C GLY A 248 -6.59 7.18 -3.96
N GLY A 249 -6.22 7.28 -5.23
CA GLY A 249 -6.52 6.25 -6.23
C GLY A 249 -5.54 6.32 -7.39
N ALA A 250 -5.93 6.95 -8.50
CA ALA A 250 -5.04 7.15 -9.64
C ALA A 250 -3.82 8.03 -9.30
N THR A 251 -3.96 8.87 -8.29
CA THR A 251 -2.88 9.65 -7.68
C THR A 251 -2.91 9.34 -6.19
N ILE A 252 -1.76 8.96 -5.63
CA ILE A 252 -1.61 8.60 -4.23
C ILE A 252 -1.01 9.79 -3.50
N LEU A 253 -1.61 10.19 -2.39
CA LEU A 253 -1.03 11.14 -1.45
C LEU A 253 -0.54 10.37 -0.23
N ASN A 254 0.79 10.27 -0.09
CA ASN A 254 1.46 9.70 1.06
C ASN A 254 1.62 10.76 2.15
N HIS A 255 1.49 10.36 3.40
CA HIS A 255 1.60 11.22 4.59
C HIS A 255 2.68 10.68 5.52
N CYS A 256 3.38 11.57 6.20
CA CYS A 256 4.28 11.21 7.29
C CYS A 256 3.50 10.44 8.37
N PRO A 257 3.80 9.15 8.62
CA PRO A 257 3.08 8.38 9.64
C PRO A 257 3.24 8.98 11.05
N TYR A 258 4.39 9.58 11.33
CA TYR A 258 4.71 10.11 12.66
C TYR A 258 3.95 11.38 13.02
N ASP A 259 3.45 12.13 12.03
CA ASP A 259 2.57 13.27 12.29
C ASP A 259 1.16 12.81 12.70
N LEU A 260 0.79 11.58 12.35
CA LEU A 260 -0.49 10.95 12.66
C LEU A 260 -0.47 10.14 13.97
N LEU A 261 0.63 10.20 14.73
CA LEU A 261 0.72 9.60 16.06
C LEU A 261 -0.24 10.30 17.03
N HIS A 262 -0.98 9.49 17.80
CA HIS A 262 -1.86 9.94 18.86
C HIS A 262 -1.07 10.68 19.95
N GLU A 263 -1.66 11.72 20.52
CA GLU A 263 -1.02 12.57 21.54
C GLU A 263 -0.45 11.79 22.73
N SER A 264 -1.08 10.67 23.10
CA SER A 264 -0.67 9.86 24.25
C SER A 264 0.64 9.11 24.06
N VAL A 265 1.10 8.91 22.82
CA VAL A 265 2.33 8.19 22.50
C VAL A 265 3.33 9.03 21.70
N ARG A 266 2.88 10.15 21.12
CA ARG A 266 3.67 10.95 20.18
C ARG A 266 5.00 11.41 20.76
N GLU A 267 5.02 11.98 21.96
CA GLU A 267 6.26 12.48 22.56
C GLU A 267 7.27 11.36 22.80
N GLU A 268 6.81 10.21 23.30
CA GLU A 268 7.65 9.04 23.57
C GLU A 268 8.22 8.45 22.27
N ARG A 269 7.37 8.19 21.26
CA ARG A 269 7.80 7.60 19.99
C ARG A 269 8.73 8.51 19.18
N LEU A 270 8.48 9.82 19.18
CA LEU A 270 9.38 10.77 18.51
C LEU A 270 10.73 10.85 19.24
N ALA A 271 10.75 10.78 20.57
CA ALA A 271 12.00 10.74 21.33
C ALA A 271 12.80 9.46 21.08
N GLU A 272 12.15 8.31 20.93
CA GLU A 272 12.81 7.06 20.54
C GLU A 272 13.49 7.17 19.16
N ILE A 273 12.82 7.77 18.17
CA ILE A 273 13.40 7.99 16.84
C ILE A 273 14.62 8.93 16.91
N SER A 274 14.52 10.05 17.62
CA SER A 274 15.66 10.97 17.82
C SER A 274 16.83 10.29 18.54
N ASN A 275 16.54 9.48 19.57
CA ASN A 275 17.59 8.75 20.29
C ASN A 275 18.25 7.70 19.39
N LEU A 276 17.47 6.97 18.59
CA LEU A 276 18.00 6.00 17.63
C LEU A 276 18.99 6.65 16.65
N VAL A 277 18.64 7.82 16.12
CA VAL A 277 19.49 8.59 15.20
C VAL A 277 20.80 8.98 15.87
N MET A 278 20.72 9.65 17.01
CA MET A 278 21.89 10.09 17.77
C MET A 278 22.80 8.91 18.14
N GLU A 279 22.23 7.81 18.65
CA GLU A 279 23.00 6.62 19.03
C GLU A 279 23.63 5.95 17.81
N TRP A 280 22.93 5.92 16.67
CA TRP A 280 23.48 5.38 15.43
C TRP A 280 24.67 6.19 14.93
N GLU A 281 24.52 7.51 14.83
CA GLU A 281 25.57 8.40 14.37
C GLU A 281 26.81 8.37 15.27
N ASP A 282 26.61 8.28 16.59
CA ASP A 282 27.71 8.04 17.54
C ASP A 282 28.36 6.68 17.29
N TYR A 283 27.56 5.63 17.08
CA TYR A 283 28.07 4.27 16.84
C TYR A 283 28.90 4.14 15.55
N ILE A 284 28.48 4.80 14.46
CA ILE A 284 29.21 4.79 13.18
C ILE A 284 30.22 5.94 13.04
N HIS A 285 30.25 6.85 14.02
CA HIS A 285 31.08 8.06 14.02
C HIS A 285 30.89 8.93 12.76
N LYS A 286 29.65 9.09 12.33
CA LYS A 286 29.29 9.83 11.11
C LYS A 286 27.88 10.40 11.23
N ASP A 287 27.76 11.69 10.93
CA ASP A 287 26.48 12.37 10.78
C ASP A 287 25.90 12.00 9.41
N VAL A 288 24.77 11.29 9.39
CA VAL A 288 24.12 10.78 8.17
C VAL A 288 22.68 11.27 8.03
N TYR A 289 22.07 11.78 9.10
CA TYR A 289 20.76 12.39 9.09
C TYR A 289 20.86 13.91 9.11
N ASN A 290 19.95 14.59 8.42
CA ASN A 290 19.81 16.05 8.51
C ASN A 290 18.60 16.38 9.38
N GLU A 291 18.76 16.18 10.69
CA GLU A 291 17.65 16.35 11.66
C GLU A 291 17.10 17.78 11.68
N ASP A 292 17.89 18.78 11.28
CA ASP A 292 17.45 20.18 11.16
C ASP A 292 16.39 20.40 10.06
N ASP A 293 16.32 19.50 9.06
CA ASP A 293 15.32 19.54 7.98
C ASP A 293 14.04 18.78 8.33
N TRP A 294 13.98 18.13 9.50
CA TRP A 294 12.82 17.36 9.91
C TRP A 294 11.72 18.23 10.52
N LEU A 295 10.48 18.02 10.08
CA LEU A 295 9.30 18.63 10.70
C LEU A 295 8.99 17.96 12.05
N VAL A 296 9.14 16.63 12.07
CA VAL A 296 9.14 15.78 13.26
C VAL A 296 10.21 14.70 13.06
N PRO A 297 10.78 14.14 14.14
CA PRO A 297 11.78 13.08 14.03
C PRO A 297 11.40 11.98 13.02
N GLY A 298 12.23 11.78 12.00
CA GLY A 298 12.01 10.79 10.94
C GLY A 298 11.09 11.22 9.77
N CYS A 299 10.67 12.49 9.71
CA CYS A 299 9.92 13.05 8.58
C CYS A 299 10.41 14.45 8.17
N ALA A 300 10.85 14.58 6.91
CA ALA A 300 11.25 15.86 6.30
C ALA A 300 10.06 16.66 5.73
N MET A 301 8.89 16.02 5.57
CA MET A 301 7.70 16.61 4.94
C MET A 301 6.42 16.08 5.61
N GLU A 302 5.32 16.82 5.51
CA GLU A 302 4.01 16.38 6.02
C GLU A 302 3.36 15.35 5.08
N SER A 303 3.42 15.61 3.78
CA SER A 303 2.85 14.74 2.74
C SER A 303 3.56 14.91 1.39
N MET A 304 3.40 13.93 0.50
CA MET A 304 3.88 13.99 -0.89
C MET A 304 3.04 13.14 -1.83
N THR A 305 2.97 13.57 -3.09
CA THR A 305 2.32 12.80 -4.16
C THR A 305 3.31 11.85 -4.81
N GLU A 306 2.86 10.61 -5.05
CA GLU A 306 3.56 9.59 -5.84
C GLU A 306 3.01 9.51 -7.27
#